data_AF-A0A6S6TQA9-F1
#
_entry.id   AF-A0A6S6TQA9-F1
#
_cell.length_a   1.000
_cell.length_b   1.000
_cell.length_c   1.000
_cell.angle_alpha   90.00
_cell.angle_beta   90.00
_cell.angle_gamma   90.00
#
_symmetry.space_group_name_H-M   'P 1'
#
loop_
_entity.id
_entity.type
_entity.pdbx_description
1 polymer ?
#
loop_
_entity_poly.entity_id
_entity_poly.type
_entity_poly.pdbx_seq_one_letter_code
_entity_poly.pdbx_strand_id
1 'polypeptide(L)'
;MKYYYIYTKEYEELAASVFVYTKSKEVDLTPITIDKLDTLELKEDQHVIVSASIDDIKKVMHFISEKSLSLGIIPDANQKELKSTFNLPTTLEEQVDLALIPCPKKLDLLYCDGNLVLQEVVIGEVPPLDSFSSSMEKLSFWERTKSFFSMVKKIKSLTHTSFTITTAKEKVLKFSAIGAVGVEYNNRTFAAKLIAKYLKFNDSRLSLVVLSPSSMLEYMGYVFQSHILKRTPTTLPTSVGYVHSHKLTIETERELSVTIDSVKSLHTPVTLETKEEALSLSVGEKFWMMSSPVKEIKESVRVEHLPSDKEMATYLEKSIPLFSHASYEQFSALFTNLREESKLNVTFMTLLILATMIATFGLYINSASVIIGAMLLAPLMQPIVGVSMGLLRQDVTLFMNGSKSVFVGVLAVLFTAMFISWLVPLEQLTSEMNGRLSPTILDMLVAIVSGIAAAYAKSNEKIVGSLAGVAIAVALVPPLAVSGIGLGWGDWSMFSSALLLFITNLVGIVLAASLTFLMLGFSPVAVAKKGIFYATILVAIVSVPLFLSFTKMKHEIDIQQQLLEFKTTISTKNIYLKNIDIQGKEVRCEVVSSDILSNEEKKELKASISKEVGEKVSILVSFWYEL
;
A
#
# COMPACT_ATOMS: atom_id res chain seq x y z
N MET A 1 -37.16 32.24 33.52
CA MET A 1 -36.56 30.91 33.75
C MET A 1 -35.64 31.01 34.96
N LYS A 2 -35.64 30.04 35.88
CA LYS A 2 -34.71 30.04 37.01
C LYS A 2 -33.44 29.28 36.63
N TYR A 3 -32.30 29.85 36.98
CA TYR A 3 -30.98 29.28 36.70
C TYR A 3 -30.30 28.85 37.98
N TYR A 4 -29.79 27.63 38.00
CA TYR A 4 -29.01 27.06 39.10
C TYR A 4 -27.57 26.88 38.66
N TYR A 5 -26.63 27.32 39.47
CA TYR A 5 -25.21 27.23 39.16
C TYR A 5 -24.51 26.30 40.15
N ILE A 6 -24.11 25.13 39.66
CA ILE A 6 -23.45 24.08 40.43
C ILE A 6 -21.94 24.22 40.28
N TYR A 7 -21.24 24.31 41.39
CA TYR A 7 -19.78 24.36 41.40
C TYR A 7 -19.18 23.63 42.60
N THR A 8 -17.90 23.28 42.47
CA THR A 8 -17.06 22.73 43.55
C THR A 8 -16.20 23.82 44.17
N LYS A 9 -15.75 23.65 45.41
CA LYS A 9 -14.87 24.61 46.10
C LYS A 9 -13.62 24.97 45.30
N GLU A 10 -13.03 24.00 44.61
CA GLU A 10 -11.87 24.20 43.73
C GLU A 10 -12.13 25.19 42.57
N TYR A 11 -13.40 25.45 42.24
CA TYR A 11 -13.83 26.29 41.12
C TYR A 11 -14.48 27.60 41.61
N GLU A 12 -14.28 28.00 42.87
CA GLU A 12 -14.84 29.23 43.45
C GLU A 12 -14.39 30.51 42.73
N GLU A 13 -13.14 30.59 42.27
CA GLU A 13 -12.65 31.75 41.51
C GLU A 13 -13.32 31.87 40.14
N LEU A 14 -13.52 30.73 39.47
CA LEU A 14 -14.25 30.68 38.21
C LEU A 14 -15.72 31.06 38.43
N ALA A 15 -16.34 30.51 39.48
CA ALA A 15 -17.70 30.82 39.89
C ALA A 15 -17.90 32.32 40.14
N ALA A 16 -16.99 32.94 40.90
CA ALA A 16 -17.01 34.39 41.15
C ALA A 16 -16.99 35.20 39.84
N SER A 17 -16.12 34.81 38.91
CA SER A 17 -16.03 35.45 37.58
C SER A 17 -17.33 35.29 36.79
N VAL A 18 -17.94 34.10 36.83
CA VAL A 18 -19.24 33.83 36.20
C VAL A 18 -20.33 34.72 36.81
N PHE A 19 -20.44 34.81 38.14
CA PHE A 19 -21.45 35.64 38.80
C PHE A 19 -21.31 37.13 38.47
N VAL A 20 -20.08 37.64 38.38
CA VAL A 20 -19.83 39.04 37.97
C VAL A 20 -20.37 39.27 36.56
N TYR A 21 -20.07 38.36 35.63
CA TYR A 21 -20.52 38.47 34.25
C TYR A 21 -22.04 38.33 34.11
N THR A 22 -22.67 37.34 34.76
CA THR A 22 -24.13 37.16 34.65
C THR A 22 -24.92 38.29 35.29
N LYS A 23 -24.41 38.87 36.38
CA LYS A 23 -25.01 40.07 36.99
C LYS A 23 -25.00 41.27 36.05
N SER A 24 -23.96 41.40 35.22
CA SER A 24 -23.91 42.43 34.17
C SER A 24 -24.95 42.24 33.05
N LYS A 25 -25.50 41.02 32.92
CA LYS A 25 -26.57 40.66 31.97
C LYS A 25 -27.95 40.57 32.59
N GLU A 26 -28.11 41.03 33.84
CA GLU A 26 -29.37 40.95 34.59
C GLU A 26 -29.89 39.51 34.76
N VAL A 27 -28.99 38.52 34.75
CA VAL A 27 -29.31 37.11 35.00
C VAL A 27 -28.90 36.72 36.42
N ASP A 28 -29.89 36.27 37.21
CA ASP A 28 -29.67 35.78 38.57
C ASP A 28 -29.44 34.27 38.58
N LEU A 29 -28.30 33.85 39.14
CA LEU A 29 -27.90 32.46 39.28
C LEU A 29 -27.99 32.04 40.74
N THR A 30 -28.73 30.96 41.03
CA THR A 30 -28.76 30.40 42.39
C THR A 30 -27.55 29.49 42.61
N PRO A 31 -26.57 29.86 43.46
CA PRO A 31 -25.36 29.07 43.70
C PRO A 31 -25.68 27.79 44.47
N ILE A 32 -25.14 26.66 44.02
CA ILE A 32 -25.21 25.37 44.70
C ILE A 32 -23.83 24.73 44.72
N THR A 33 -23.37 24.34 45.90
CA THR A 33 -22.19 23.49 46.04
C THR A 33 -22.55 22.05 45.69
N ILE A 34 -21.70 21.35 44.93
CA ILE A 34 -22.00 19.99 44.46
C ILE A 34 -22.35 18.99 45.57
N ASP A 35 -21.86 19.18 46.79
CA ASP A 35 -22.17 18.35 47.96
C ASP A 35 -23.67 18.29 48.29
N LYS A 36 -24.46 19.23 47.75
CA LYS A 36 -25.92 19.31 47.91
C LYS A 36 -26.71 18.77 46.73
N LEU A 37 -26.05 18.18 45.72
CA LEU A 37 -26.67 17.71 44.48
C LEU A 37 -27.83 16.74 44.75
N ASP A 38 -27.63 15.74 45.60
CA ASP A 38 -28.63 14.69 45.88
C ASP A 38 -29.86 15.22 46.64
N THR A 39 -29.69 16.33 47.38
CA THR A 39 -30.77 16.98 48.15
C THR A 39 -31.56 18.00 47.33
N LEU A 40 -31.22 18.18 46.06
CA LEU A 40 -31.74 19.24 45.23
C LEU A 40 -33.04 18.84 44.52
N GLU A 41 -34.14 19.49 44.86
CA GLU A 41 -35.41 19.37 44.15
C GLU A 41 -35.50 20.39 43.00
N LEU A 42 -35.28 19.91 41.78
CA LEU A 42 -35.41 20.70 40.56
C LEU A 42 -36.73 20.39 39.83
N LYS A 43 -37.32 21.42 39.20
CA LYS A 43 -38.55 21.36 38.39
C LYS A 43 -38.23 21.50 36.90
N GLU A 44 -39.11 21.00 36.03
CA GLU A 44 -38.92 20.95 34.56
C GLU A 44 -38.67 22.32 33.88
N ASP A 45 -39.06 23.43 34.50
CA ASP A 45 -38.90 24.80 33.98
C ASP A 45 -37.56 25.47 34.32
N GLN A 46 -36.60 24.71 34.86
CA GLN A 46 -35.34 25.20 35.41
C GLN A 46 -34.15 24.79 34.52
N HIS A 47 -33.15 25.67 34.47
CA HIS A 47 -31.90 25.42 33.76
C HIS A 47 -30.74 25.29 34.74
N VAL A 48 -29.89 24.29 34.54
CA VAL A 48 -28.73 24.04 35.41
C VAL A 48 -27.46 24.34 34.65
N ILE A 49 -26.50 24.98 35.30
CA ILE A 49 -25.19 25.30 34.76
C ILE A 49 -24.15 24.72 35.71
N VAL A 50 -23.09 24.10 35.18
CA VAL A 50 -22.05 23.48 36.00
C VAL A 50 -20.64 23.95 35.63
N SER A 51 -19.82 24.18 36.66
CA SER A 51 -18.36 24.32 36.59
C SER A 51 -17.71 23.47 37.66
N ALA A 52 -17.11 22.34 37.26
CA ALA A 52 -16.47 21.42 38.19
C ALA A 52 -15.41 20.56 37.49
N SER A 53 -14.81 19.64 38.24
CA SER A 53 -13.95 18.58 37.69
C SER A 53 -14.71 17.73 36.67
N ILE A 54 -14.00 17.01 35.78
CA ILE A 54 -14.65 16.17 34.76
C ILE A 54 -15.53 15.09 35.40
N ASP A 55 -15.07 14.45 36.48
CA ASP A 55 -15.85 13.43 37.19
C ASP A 55 -17.11 14.01 37.84
N ASP A 56 -17.03 15.23 38.35
CA ASP A 56 -18.17 15.92 38.94
C ASP A 56 -19.17 16.41 37.89
N ILE A 57 -18.69 16.91 36.74
CA ILE A 57 -19.54 17.19 35.59
C ILE A 57 -20.29 15.94 35.17
N LYS A 58 -19.65 14.76 35.13
CA LYS A 58 -20.32 13.49 34.81
C LYS A 58 -21.43 13.14 35.81
N LYS A 59 -21.21 13.36 37.11
CA LYS A 59 -22.25 13.16 38.14
C LYS A 59 -23.44 14.08 37.91
N VAL A 60 -23.19 15.36 37.64
CA VAL A 60 -24.25 16.33 37.33
C VAL A 60 -24.99 15.94 36.05
N MET A 61 -24.29 15.56 34.98
CA MET A 61 -24.91 15.10 33.73
C MET A 61 -25.83 13.90 33.98
N HIS A 62 -25.38 12.91 34.76
CA HIS A 62 -26.20 11.75 35.10
C HIS A 62 -27.45 12.18 35.89
N PHE A 63 -27.30 12.96 36.96
CA PHE A 63 -28.41 13.47 37.77
C PHE A 63 -29.43 14.27 36.96
N ILE A 64 -28.96 15.12 36.04
CA ILE A 64 -29.82 15.93 35.18
C ILE A 64 -30.53 15.09 34.12
N SER A 65 -29.87 14.05 33.60
CA SER A 65 -30.47 13.12 32.63
C SER A 65 -31.69 12.38 33.19
N GLU A 66 -31.75 12.15 34.50
CA GLU A 66 -32.91 11.49 35.15
C GLU A 66 -34.10 12.43 35.31
N LYS A 67 -33.86 13.73 35.37
CA LYS A 67 -34.89 14.77 35.57
C LYS A 67 -35.35 15.44 34.27
N SER A 68 -34.81 15.03 33.11
CA SER A 68 -35.09 15.62 31.80
C SER A 68 -34.90 17.15 31.72
N LEU A 69 -33.95 17.69 32.50
CA LEU A 69 -33.63 19.12 32.50
C LEU A 69 -32.53 19.45 31.49
N SER A 70 -32.40 20.74 31.22
CA SER A 70 -31.32 21.26 30.39
C SER A 70 -30.10 21.66 31.22
N LEU A 71 -28.91 21.37 30.68
CA LEU A 71 -27.62 21.58 31.33
C LEU A 71 -26.70 22.44 30.47
N GLY A 72 -26.16 23.52 31.02
CA GLY A 72 -25.02 24.26 30.50
C GLY A 72 -23.72 23.85 31.19
N ILE A 73 -22.61 23.82 30.45
CA ILE A 73 -21.28 23.53 31.00
C ILE A 73 -20.39 24.75 30.77
N ILE A 74 -19.76 25.24 31.84
CA ILE A 74 -18.70 26.26 31.77
C ILE A 74 -17.39 25.57 32.16
N PRO A 75 -16.55 25.20 31.17
CA PRO A 75 -15.33 24.42 31.40
C PRO A 75 -14.15 25.28 31.87
N ASP A 76 -13.29 24.72 32.71
CA ASP A 76 -12.04 25.37 33.11
C ASP A 76 -11.05 25.53 31.94
N ALA A 77 -10.08 26.45 32.08
CA ALA A 77 -8.99 26.67 31.15
C ALA A 77 -8.27 25.37 30.75
N ASN A 78 -8.07 24.43 31.69
CA ASN A 78 -7.30 23.21 31.48
C ASN A 78 -8.10 22.08 30.80
N GLN A 79 -9.43 22.16 30.73
CA GLN A 79 -10.31 21.12 30.20
C GLN A 79 -10.42 21.17 28.66
N LYS A 80 -9.30 20.96 27.96
CA LYS A 80 -9.22 21.10 26.49
C LYS A 80 -10.02 20.02 25.74
N GLU A 81 -10.03 18.80 26.25
CA GLU A 81 -10.71 17.66 25.66
C GLU A 81 -12.23 17.83 25.74
N LEU A 82 -12.73 18.33 26.87
CA LEU A 82 -14.14 18.65 27.07
C LEU A 82 -14.61 19.76 26.10
N LYS A 83 -13.81 20.83 25.99
CA LYS A 83 -14.05 21.91 25.01
C LYS A 83 -14.08 21.39 23.58
N SER A 84 -13.15 20.49 23.23
CA SER A 84 -13.08 19.89 21.89
C SER A 84 -14.28 19.00 21.58
N THR A 85 -14.69 18.18 22.55
CA THR A 85 -15.78 17.19 22.40
C THR A 85 -17.12 17.86 22.13
N PHE A 86 -17.50 18.83 22.96
CA PHE A 86 -18.77 19.54 22.82
C PHE A 86 -18.67 20.84 22.01
N ASN A 87 -17.48 21.12 21.44
CA ASN A 87 -17.16 22.35 20.72
C ASN A 87 -17.56 23.61 21.52
N LEU A 88 -17.17 23.64 22.79
CA LEU A 88 -17.44 24.76 23.70
C LEU A 88 -16.50 25.94 23.39
N PRO A 89 -16.96 27.19 23.60
CA PRO A 89 -16.16 28.38 23.39
C PRO A 89 -14.90 28.42 24.27
N THR A 90 -13.92 29.25 23.87
CA THR A 90 -12.65 29.36 24.60
C THR A 90 -12.62 30.48 25.64
N THR A 91 -13.37 31.56 25.41
CA THR A 91 -13.47 32.71 26.32
C THR A 91 -14.60 32.49 27.33
N LEU A 92 -14.43 33.03 28.53
CA LEU A 92 -15.39 32.83 29.62
C LEU A 92 -16.76 33.42 29.25
N GLU A 93 -16.77 34.60 28.65
CA GLU A 93 -17.97 35.33 28.26
C GLU A 93 -18.81 34.52 27.28
N GLU A 94 -18.19 33.98 26.22
CA GLU A 94 -18.88 33.13 25.25
C GLU A 94 -19.35 31.80 25.86
N GLN A 95 -18.57 31.23 26.79
CA GLN A 95 -18.96 30.00 27.50
C GLN A 95 -20.20 30.24 28.35
N VAL A 96 -20.25 31.34 29.11
CA VAL A 96 -21.41 31.70 29.92
C VAL A 96 -22.62 31.95 29.03
N ASP A 97 -22.43 32.68 27.93
CA ASP A 97 -23.51 32.98 26.99
C ASP A 97 -24.12 31.73 26.37
N LEU A 98 -23.27 30.77 25.99
CA LEU A 98 -23.75 29.49 25.48
C LEU A 98 -24.42 28.67 26.60
N ALA A 99 -23.81 28.60 27.78
CA ALA A 99 -24.29 27.81 28.90
C ALA A 99 -25.62 28.32 29.45
N LEU A 100 -26.00 29.58 29.21
CA LEU A 100 -27.29 30.15 29.60
C LEU A 100 -28.44 29.76 28.67
N ILE A 101 -28.16 29.25 27.46
CA ILE A 101 -29.18 28.98 26.43
C ILE A 101 -29.60 27.51 26.52
N PRO A 102 -30.83 27.20 26.98
CA PRO A 102 -31.30 25.81 27.02
C PRO A 102 -31.39 25.22 25.61
N CYS A 103 -30.83 24.04 25.41
CA CYS A 103 -30.97 23.32 24.15
C CYS A 103 -32.18 22.38 24.17
N PRO A 104 -33.13 22.49 23.21
CA PRO A 104 -34.25 21.57 23.13
C PRO A 104 -33.85 20.19 22.57
N LYS A 105 -32.74 20.11 21.83
CA LYS A 105 -32.24 18.85 21.28
C LYS A 105 -31.58 18.03 22.39
N LYS A 106 -31.92 16.75 22.46
CA LYS A 106 -31.31 15.81 23.39
C LYS A 106 -30.18 15.04 22.70
N LEU A 107 -29.16 14.71 23.48
CA LEU A 107 -28.05 13.85 23.09
C LEU A 107 -28.12 12.51 23.80
N ASP A 108 -27.59 11.50 23.15
CA ASP A 108 -27.40 10.18 23.72
C ASP A 108 -26.21 10.19 24.67
N LEU A 109 -26.28 9.41 25.76
CA LEU A 109 -25.18 9.26 26.70
C LEU A 109 -24.61 7.85 26.62
N LEU A 110 -23.30 7.73 26.40
CA LEU A 110 -22.58 6.46 26.39
C LEU A 110 -22.14 6.08 27.81
N TYR A 111 -22.40 4.83 28.18
CA TYR A 111 -21.98 4.23 29.43
C TYR A 111 -21.09 3.01 29.19
N CYS A 112 -20.12 2.82 30.08
CA CYS A 112 -19.27 1.64 30.16
C CYS A 112 -19.39 1.07 31.58
N ASP A 113 -20.05 -0.08 31.72
CA ASP A 113 -20.41 -0.70 33.02
C ASP A 113 -20.97 0.33 34.01
N GLY A 114 -21.95 1.12 33.57
CA GLY A 114 -22.60 2.16 34.36
C GLY A 114 -21.80 3.47 34.54
N ASN A 115 -20.56 3.55 34.08
CA ASN A 115 -19.76 4.78 34.13
C ASN A 115 -20.00 5.62 32.87
N LEU A 116 -20.35 6.89 33.04
CA LEU A 116 -20.53 7.82 31.92
C LEU A 116 -19.20 8.09 31.18
N VAL A 117 -19.27 7.99 29.86
CA VAL A 117 -18.18 8.22 28.91
C VAL A 117 -18.44 9.53 28.18
N LEU A 118 -17.49 10.46 28.25
CA LEU A 118 -17.59 11.74 27.52
C LEU A 118 -16.72 11.76 26.27
N GLN A 119 -15.58 11.10 26.29
CA GLN A 119 -14.62 11.12 25.20
C GLN A 119 -14.58 9.76 24.52
N GLU A 120 -14.04 8.75 25.19
CA GLU A 120 -13.83 7.43 24.62
C GLU A 120 -13.61 6.35 25.68
N VAL A 121 -13.87 5.12 25.27
CA VAL A 121 -13.47 3.91 25.99
C VAL A 121 -12.39 3.20 25.19
N VAL A 122 -11.21 3.04 25.75
CA VAL A 122 -10.08 2.34 25.11
C VAL A 122 -9.96 0.95 25.73
N ILE A 123 -10.06 -0.10 24.91
CA ILE A 123 -9.95 -1.51 25.32
C ILE A 123 -8.65 -2.07 24.75
N GLY A 124 -7.69 -2.36 25.63
CA GLY A 124 -6.33 -2.78 25.27
C GLY A 124 -5.43 -1.62 24.84
N GLU A 125 -4.32 -1.95 24.16
CA GLU A 125 -3.37 -0.96 23.63
C GLU A 125 -3.58 -0.79 22.13
N VAL A 126 -4.10 0.37 21.72
CA VAL A 126 -4.50 0.63 20.33
C VAL A 126 -3.88 1.89 19.77
N PRO A 127 -2.54 1.96 19.62
CA PRO A 127 -1.91 3.09 18.94
C PRO A 127 -2.45 3.21 17.51
N PRO A 128 -2.42 4.39 16.86
CA PRO A 128 -2.61 5.69 17.47
C PRO A 128 -4.10 5.98 17.80
N LEU A 129 -4.99 4.98 17.74
CA LEU A 129 -6.43 5.16 17.96
C LEU A 129 -6.73 5.78 19.32
N ASP A 130 -5.94 5.45 20.34
CA ASP A 130 -5.96 5.93 21.73
C ASP A 130 -5.27 7.29 21.96
N SER A 131 -4.78 7.96 20.90
CA SER A 131 -4.03 9.20 21.03
C SER A 131 -4.84 10.44 20.63
N PHE A 132 -4.93 11.41 21.56
CA PHE A 132 -5.54 12.71 21.30
C PHE A 132 -4.69 13.56 20.34
N SER A 133 -5.32 14.11 19.29
CA SER A 133 -4.61 14.93 18.29
C SER A 133 -4.22 16.34 18.78
N SER A 134 -4.80 16.81 19.90
CA SER A 134 -4.57 18.15 20.44
C SER A 134 -3.12 18.37 20.89
N SER A 135 -2.43 17.31 21.32
CA SER A 135 -0.99 17.32 21.61
C SER A 135 -0.12 17.33 20.35
N MET A 136 -0.69 17.10 19.16
CA MET A 136 0.05 16.73 17.95
C MET A 136 -0.08 17.68 16.75
N GLU A 137 -1.07 18.58 16.75
CA GLU A 137 -1.26 19.56 15.67
C GLU A 137 -0.09 20.54 15.53
N LYS A 138 0.59 20.87 16.64
CA LYS A 138 1.74 21.80 16.70
C LYS A 138 3.11 21.14 16.51
N LEU A 139 3.20 19.81 16.41
CA LEU A 139 4.48 19.11 16.29
C LEU A 139 5.14 19.32 14.92
N SER A 140 6.46 19.50 14.94
CA SER A 140 7.32 19.55 13.75
C SER A 140 7.39 18.19 13.05
N PHE A 141 7.77 18.17 11.76
CA PHE A 141 7.97 16.92 11.01
C PHE A 141 8.94 15.96 11.72
N TRP A 142 10.03 16.48 12.30
CA TRP A 142 11.01 15.70 13.04
C TRP A 142 10.46 15.08 14.33
N GLU A 143 9.61 15.79 15.07
CA GLU A 143 8.99 15.26 16.28
C GLU A 143 7.97 14.17 15.96
N ARG A 144 7.25 14.32 14.85
CA ARG A 144 6.31 13.29 14.36
C ARG A 144 7.01 12.05 13.86
N THR A 145 8.13 12.18 13.16
CA THR A 145 8.93 11.01 12.76
C THR A 145 9.47 10.29 14.00
N LYS A 146 9.96 11.00 15.02
CA LYS A 146 10.38 10.40 16.29
C LYS A 146 9.22 9.68 17.01
N SER A 147 8.05 10.30 17.07
CA SER A 147 6.83 9.70 17.64
C SER A 147 6.41 8.45 16.88
N PHE A 148 6.43 8.50 15.55
CA PHE A 148 6.15 7.36 14.68
C PHE A 148 7.07 6.17 14.97
N PHE A 149 8.38 6.38 15.08
CA PHE A 149 9.31 5.29 15.43
C PHE A 149 9.08 4.74 16.85
N SER A 150 8.66 5.59 17.80
CA SER A 150 8.23 5.15 19.12
C SER A 150 6.99 4.25 19.05
N MET A 151 5.99 4.63 18.24
CA MET A 151 4.80 3.81 17.98
C MET A 151 5.17 2.47 17.33
N VAL A 152 6.03 2.48 16.30
CA VAL A 152 6.53 1.24 15.64
C VAL A 152 7.11 0.29 16.68
N LYS A 153 7.87 0.80 17.65
CA LYS A 153 8.47 0.00 18.72
C LYS A 153 7.42 -0.61 19.65
N LYS A 154 6.39 0.16 20.04
CA LYS A 154 5.26 -0.33 20.86
C LYS A 154 4.45 -1.40 20.11
N ILE A 155 4.16 -1.20 18.84
CA ILE A 155 3.35 -2.11 18.03
C ILE A 155 4.02 -3.48 17.86
N LYS A 156 5.36 -3.52 17.83
CA LYS A 156 6.12 -4.79 17.78
C LYS A 156 5.89 -5.69 19.00
N SER A 157 5.53 -5.12 20.16
CA SER A 157 5.20 -5.90 21.36
C SER A 157 3.72 -6.25 21.46
N LEU A 158 2.85 -5.68 20.61
CA LEU A 158 1.43 -5.97 20.64
C LEU A 158 1.16 -7.37 20.07
N THR A 159 0.24 -8.05 20.74
CA THR A 159 -0.20 -9.41 20.41
C THR A 159 -1.71 -9.42 20.30
N HIS A 160 -2.20 -10.17 19.32
CA HIS A 160 -3.63 -10.37 19.19
C HIS A 160 -4.17 -11.25 20.32
N THR A 161 -5.43 -11.02 20.67
CA THR A 161 -6.24 -11.90 21.51
C THR A 161 -7.56 -12.20 20.79
N SER A 162 -8.28 -13.24 21.22
CA SER A 162 -9.64 -13.48 20.73
C SER A 162 -10.57 -12.43 21.32
N PHE A 163 -11.35 -11.78 20.45
CA PHE A 163 -12.44 -10.87 20.79
C PHE A 163 -13.76 -11.55 20.47
N THR A 164 -14.69 -11.51 21.44
CA THR A 164 -16.08 -11.87 21.25
C THR A 164 -16.93 -10.65 21.54
N ILE A 165 -17.65 -10.15 20.53
CA ILE A 165 -18.53 -8.99 20.66
C ILE A 165 -19.96 -9.43 20.40
N THR A 166 -20.83 -9.19 21.37
CA THR A 166 -22.27 -9.44 21.24
C THR A 166 -23.00 -8.11 21.05
N THR A 167 -23.72 -7.97 19.93
CA THR A 167 -24.52 -6.76 19.65
C THR A 167 -25.87 -6.78 20.35
N ALA A 168 -26.57 -5.65 20.36
CA ALA A 168 -27.93 -5.54 20.91
C ALA A 168 -28.95 -6.49 20.25
N LYS A 169 -28.69 -6.93 19.01
CA LYS A 169 -29.50 -7.93 18.30
C LYS A 169 -29.03 -9.37 18.54
N GLU A 170 -28.26 -9.60 19.60
CA GLU A 170 -27.69 -10.91 19.97
C GLU A 170 -26.78 -11.52 18.88
N LYS A 171 -26.28 -10.70 17.94
CA LYS A 171 -25.31 -11.16 16.94
C LYS A 171 -23.95 -11.29 17.62
N VAL A 172 -23.43 -12.51 17.68
CA VAL A 172 -22.10 -12.81 18.22
C VAL A 172 -21.05 -12.72 17.10
N LEU A 173 -20.05 -11.88 17.31
CA LEU A 173 -18.95 -11.64 16.38
C LEU A 173 -17.66 -12.14 17.04
N LYS A 174 -16.94 -13.06 16.41
CA LYS A 174 -15.69 -13.61 16.93
C LYS A 174 -14.55 -13.40 15.94
N PHE A 175 -13.49 -12.73 16.39
CA PHE A 175 -12.32 -12.43 15.56
C PHE A 175 -11.07 -12.20 16.41
N SER A 176 -9.92 -12.15 15.74
CA SER A 176 -8.64 -11.77 16.34
C SER A 176 -8.52 -10.25 16.35
N ALA A 177 -8.14 -9.61 17.45
CA ALA A 177 -7.82 -8.18 17.48
C ALA A 177 -6.83 -7.85 18.60
N ILE A 178 -6.24 -6.66 18.52
CA ILE A 178 -5.34 -6.13 19.55
C ILE A 178 -6.13 -5.35 20.61
N GLY A 179 -7.15 -4.60 20.15
CA GLY A 179 -7.95 -3.75 21.00
C GLY A 179 -9.06 -3.04 20.24
N ALA A 180 -9.82 -2.21 20.94
CA ALA A 180 -10.90 -1.43 20.36
C ALA A 180 -11.06 -0.07 21.06
N VAL A 181 -11.67 0.90 20.36
CA VAL A 181 -12.04 2.21 20.91
C VAL A 181 -13.53 2.45 20.69
N GLY A 182 -14.28 2.65 21.77
CA GLY A 182 -15.68 3.05 21.78
C GLY A 182 -15.80 4.57 21.82
N VAL A 183 -16.58 5.15 20.91
CA VAL A 183 -16.77 6.60 20.77
C VAL A 183 -18.22 6.92 20.43
N GLU A 184 -18.75 7.97 21.06
CA GLU A 184 -20.09 8.52 20.78
C GLU A 184 -20.01 9.82 19.97
N TYR A 185 -19.16 10.75 20.40
CA TYR A 185 -19.07 12.09 19.83
C TYR A 185 -17.84 12.29 18.95
N ASN A 186 -17.89 13.30 18.09
CA ASN A 186 -16.71 13.72 17.33
C ASN A 186 -15.73 14.51 18.23
N ASN A 187 -14.98 13.78 19.05
CA ASN A 187 -14.02 14.31 20.02
C ASN A 187 -12.64 14.66 19.41
N ARG A 188 -12.50 14.60 18.07
CA ARG A 188 -11.25 14.81 17.29
C ARG A 188 -10.12 13.82 17.56
N THR A 189 -10.35 12.76 18.32
CA THR A 189 -9.42 11.63 18.44
C THR A 189 -9.21 10.97 17.09
N PHE A 190 -8.16 10.15 17.00
CA PHE A 190 -7.88 9.42 15.79
C PHE A 190 -9.02 8.47 15.40
N ALA A 191 -9.57 7.73 16.37
CA ALA A 191 -10.72 6.87 16.19
C ALA A 191 -11.93 7.68 15.65
N ALA A 192 -12.31 8.77 16.32
CA ALA A 192 -13.43 9.61 15.89
C ALA A 192 -13.26 10.18 14.48
N LYS A 193 -12.05 10.63 14.11
CA LYS A 193 -11.75 11.13 12.76
C LYS A 193 -11.94 10.06 11.69
N LEU A 194 -11.59 8.83 12.00
CA LEU A 194 -11.69 7.71 11.07
C LEU A 194 -13.15 7.34 10.76
N ILE A 195 -14.03 7.50 11.75
CA ILE A 195 -15.46 7.19 11.64
C ILE A 195 -16.35 8.42 11.63
N ALA A 196 -15.82 9.62 11.43
CA ALA A 196 -16.57 10.88 11.56
C ALA A 196 -17.85 10.92 10.71
N LYS A 197 -17.83 10.29 9.53
CA LYS A 197 -19.00 10.16 8.64
C LYS A 197 -20.12 9.25 9.17
N TYR A 198 -19.83 8.45 10.19
CA TYR A 198 -20.75 7.52 10.83
C TYR A 198 -21.15 7.95 12.25
N LEU A 199 -20.54 8.99 12.82
CA LEU A 199 -20.88 9.46 14.15
C LEU A 199 -22.15 10.30 14.10
N LYS A 200 -23.14 9.93 14.91
CA LYS A 200 -24.37 10.67 15.13
C LYS A 200 -24.67 10.66 16.62
N PHE A 201 -25.12 11.79 17.15
CA PHE A 201 -25.14 12.03 18.60
C PHE A 201 -26.52 11.80 19.25
N ASN A 202 -27.47 11.30 18.45
CA ASN A 202 -28.88 11.14 18.79
C ASN A 202 -29.53 10.02 17.96
N ASP A 203 -28.79 8.96 17.64
CA ASP A 203 -29.31 7.79 16.92
C ASP A 203 -29.37 6.50 17.77
N SER A 204 -29.22 6.68 19.08
CA SER A 204 -29.32 5.68 20.13
C SER A 204 -28.26 4.59 19.98
N ARG A 205 -27.11 4.87 19.37
CA ARG A 205 -26.10 3.85 19.04
C ARG A 205 -24.68 4.36 19.22
N LEU A 206 -23.87 3.55 19.88
CA LEU A 206 -22.44 3.81 19.98
C LEU A 206 -21.67 3.27 18.78
N SER A 207 -20.51 3.85 18.54
CA SER A 207 -19.57 3.41 17.54
C SER A 207 -18.33 2.79 18.17
N LEU A 208 -18.02 1.55 17.80
CA LEU A 208 -16.82 0.84 18.21
C LEU A 208 -15.89 0.65 17.02
N VAL A 209 -14.66 1.10 17.16
CA VAL A 209 -13.57 0.95 16.20
C VAL A 209 -12.63 -0.14 16.70
N VAL A 210 -12.52 -1.24 15.96
CA VAL A 210 -11.69 -2.40 16.34
C VAL A 210 -10.38 -2.35 15.58
N LEU A 211 -9.24 -2.52 16.28
CA LEU A 211 -7.92 -2.60 15.66
C LEU A 211 -7.46 -4.06 15.57
N SER A 212 -7.35 -4.57 14.34
CA SER A 212 -6.90 -5.93 14.03
C SER A 212 -5.98 -5.92 12.79
N PRO A 213 -4.71 -5.50 12.93
CA PRO A 213 -3.77 -5.49 11.82
C PRO A 213 -3.33 -6.92 11.46
N SER A 214 -3.61 -7.34 10.23
CA SER A 214 -3.09 -8.60 9.68
C SER A 214 -1.66 -8.46 9.13
N SER A 215 -1.16 -7.22 8.99
CA SER A 215 0.20 -6.87 8.57
C SER A 215 0.70 -5.63 9.31
N MET A 216 1.90 -5.72 9.87
CA MET A 216 2.59 -4.58 10.47
C MET A 216 2.89 -3.49 9.43
N LEU A 217 3.30 -3.88 8.21
CA LEU A 217 3.70 -2.92 7.19
C LEU A 217 2.51 -2.11 6.64
N GLU A 218 1.38 -2.77 6.44
CA GLU A 218 0.14 -2.12 5.99
C GLU A 218 -0.37 -1.12 7.02
N TYR A 219 -0.47 -1.56 8.27
CA TYR A 219 -0.89 -0.72 9.38
C TYR A 219 0.09 0.45 9.63
N MET A 220 1.40 0.22 9.52
CA MET A 220 2.38 1.31 9.66
C MET A 220 2.37 2.27 8.48
N GLY A 221 2.10 1.79 7.26
CA GLY A 221 1.86 2.66 6.12
C GLY A 221 0.67 3.59 6.35
N TYR A 222 -0.40 3.07 6.96
CA TYR A 222 -1.57 3.86 7.33
C TYR A 222 -1.29 4.91 8.42
N VAL A 223 -0.58 4.51 9.49
CA VAL A 223 -0.16 5.46 10.53
C VAL A 223 0.79 6.50 9.95
N PHE A 224 1.70 6.13 9.05
CA PHE A 224 2.60 7.08 8.39
C PHE A 224 1.83 8.11 7.57
N GLN A 225 0.87 7.67 6.76
CA GLN A 225 0.05 8.57 5.94
C GLN A 225 -0.77 9.54 6.78
N SER A 226 -1.35 9.06 7.87
CA SER A 226 -2.19 9.89 8.74
C SER A 226 -1.38 10.78 9.68
N HIS A 227 -0.32 10.25 10.29
CA HIS A 227 0.49 10.93 11.30
C HIS A 227 1.53 11.87 10.70
N ILE A 228 2.25 11.45 9.65
CA ILE A 228 3.33 12.25 9.04
C ILE A 228 2.79 13.11 7.89
N LEU A 229 2.00 12.52 6.99
CA LEU A 229 1.47 13.23 5.81
C LEU A 229 0.16 13.99 6.05
N LYS A 230 -0.42 13.92 7.27
CA LYS A 230 -1.73 14.52 7.64
C LYS A 230 -2.88 14.13 6.70
N ARG A 231 -2.80 12.97 6.03
CA ARG A 231 -3.87 12.52 5.13
C ARG A 231 -4.87 11.70 5.92
N THR A 232 -6.09 12.22 6.05
CA THR A 232 -7.19 11.46 6.63
C THR A 232 -7.76 10.52 5.56
N PRO A 233 -7.84 9.22 5.82
CA PRO A 233 -8.36 8.26 4.86
C PRO A 233 -9.87 8.44 4.70
N THR A 234 -10.34 8.32 3.46
CA THR A 234 -11.78 8.42 3.13
C THR A 234 -12.54 7.11 3.41
N THR A 235 -11.81 5.99 3.54
CA THR A 235 -12.32 4.64 3.76
C THR A 235 -11.62 3.99 4.96
N LEU A 236 -12.32 3.08 5.63
CA LEU A 236 -11.75 2.32 6.74
C LEU A 236 -10.65 1.39 6.21
N PRO A 237 -9.46 1.36 6.85
CA PRO A 237 -8.44 0.38 6.53
C PRO A 237 -8.92 -1.05 6.74
N THR A 238 -8.34 -1.97 6.00
CA THR A 238 -8.46 -3.43 6.22
C THR A 238 -8.05 -3.84 7.64
N SER A 239 -7.13 -3.11 8.28
CA SER A 239 -6.71 -3.37 9.67
C SER A 239 -7.72 -2.89 10.71
N VAL A 240 -8.82 -2.25 10.30
CA VAL A 240 -9.80 -1.63 11.20
C VAL A 240 -11.20 -2.21 10.95
N GLY A 241 -11.82 -2.70 12.01
CA GLY A 241 -13.23 -3.06 12.03
C GLY A 241 -14.10 -1.93 12.57
N TYR A 242 -15.38 -1.95 12.21
CA TYR A 242 -16.37 -1.00 12.72
C TYR A 242 -17.65 -1.70 13.14
N VAL A 243 -18.12 -1.42 14.35
CA VAL A 243 -19.38 -1.95 14.88
C VAL A 243 -20.19 -0.78 15.43
N HIS A 244 -21.47 -0.71 15.08
CA HIS A 244 -22.37 0.35 15.49
C HIS A 244 -23.67 -0.25 15.99
N SER A 245 -23.93 -0.17 17.30
CA SER A 245 -25.08 -0.78 17.96
C SER A 245 -25.43 -0.02 19.24
N HIS A 246 -26.63 -0.26 19.76
CA HIS A 246 -27.13 0.35 21.00
C HIS A 246 -26.43 -0.20 22.25
N LYS A 247 -26.05 -1.47 22.19
CA LYS A 247 -25.39 -2.19 23.28
C LYS A 247 -24.35 -3.14 22.70
N LEU A 248 -23.16 -3.16 23.28
CA LEU A 248 -22.07 -4.07 22.94
C LEU A 248 -21.50 -4.68 24.22
N THR A 249 -21.56 -6.00 24.32
CA THR A 249 -20.82 -6.74 25.36
C THR A 249 -19.53 -7.27 24.73
N ILE A 250 -18.39 -6.95 25.35
CA ILE A 250 -17.06 -7.21 24.80
C ILE A 250 -16.33 -8.13 25.76
N GLU A 251 -16.01 -9.32 25.28
CA GLU A 251 -15.26 -10.34 26.00
C GLU A 251 -13.97 -10.64 25.26
N THR A 252 -12.90 -10.90 26.01
CA THR A 252 -11.61 -11.26 25.43
C THR A 252 -11.03 -12.47 26.12
N GLU A 253 -10.30 -13.30 25.37
CA GLU A 253 -9.67 -14.51 25.93
C GLU A 253 -8.60 -14.18 26.97
N ARG A 254 -7.72 -13.21 26.66
CA ARG A 254 -6.86 -12.55 27.64
C ARG A 254 -7.55 -11.31 28.18
N GLU A 255 -7.52 -11.10 29.49
CA GLU A 255 -7.96 -9.87 30.13
C GLU A 255 -7.18 -8.66 29.59
N LEU A 256 -7.91 -7.63 29.15
CA LEU A 256 -7.34 -6.37 28.66
C LEU A 256 -7.75 -5.23 29.58
N SER A 257 -6.84 -4.27 29.76
CA SER A 257 -7.17 -3.01 30.44
C SER A 257 -8.18 -2.22 29.64
N VAL A 258 -9.17 -1.65 30.32
CA VAL A 258 -10.18 -0.77 29.73
C VAL A 258 -10.06 0.60 30.38
N THR A 259 -9.80 1.64 29.59
CA THR A 259 -9.63 3.00 30.08
C THR A 259 -10.79 3.88 29.63
N ILE A 260 -11.50 4.53 30.56
CA ILE A 260 -12.56 5.50 30.25
C ILE A 260 -11.99 6.92 30.40
N ASP A 261 -12.07 7.71 29.32
CA ASP A 261 -11.65 9.11 29.27
C ASP A 261 -10.23 9.35 29.83
N SER A 262 -9.31 8.42 29.59
CA SER A 262 -7.91 8.42 30.07
C SER A 262 -7.68 8.31 31.59
N VAL A 263 -8.72 8.12 32.41
CA VAL A 263 -8.59 8.18 33.88
C VAL A 263 -8.98 6.86 34.55
N LYS A 264 -10.20 6.37 34.33
CA LYS A 264 -10.70 5.18 35.04
C LYS A 264 -10.22 3.92 34.34
N SER A 265 -9.62 3.00 35.09
CA SER A 265 -9.21 1.69 34.58
C SER A 265 -10.15 0.60 35.07
N LEU A 266 -10.76 -0.10 34.13
CA LEU A 266 -11.52 -1.35 34.27
C LEU A 266 -10.77 -2.47 33.54
N HIS A 267 -11.38 -3.65 33.46
CA HIS A 267 -10.86 -4.79 32.71
C HIS A 267 -11.98 -5.52 31.97
N THR A 268 -11.66 -6.20 30.88
CA THR A 268 -12.64 -7.05 30.18
C THR A 268 -13.05 -8.25 31.04
N PRO A 269 -14.32 -8.73 30.95
CA PRO A 269 -15.36 -8.28 30.02
C PRO A 269 -16.00 -6.95 30.43
N VAL A 270 -16.44 -6.17 29.44
CA VAL A 270 -17.11 -4.87 29.66
C VAL A 270 -18.35 -4.73 28.79
N THR A 271 -19.33 -3.96 29.26
CA THR A 271 -20.53 -3.63 28.50
C THR A 271 -20.58 -2.14 28.19
N LEU A 272 -20.70 -1.82 26.90
CA LEU A 272 -20.98 -0.49 26.41
C LEU A 272 -22.46 -0.38 26.05
N GLU A 273 -23.13 0.66 26.54
CA GLU A 273 -24.54 0.90 26.23
C GLU A 273 -24.85 2.40 26.13
N THR A 274 -25.76 2.77 25.22
CA THR A 274 -26.21 4.15 25.08
C THR A 274 -27.56 4.35 25.73
N LYS A 275 -27.75 5.48 26.41
CA LYS A 275 -29.07 5.93 26.87
C LYS A 275 -29.61 6.95 25.88
N GLU A 276 -30.69 6.58 25.22
CA GLU A 276 -31.32 7.37 24.15
C GLU A 276 -31.87 8.70 24.68
N GLU A 277 -31.60 9.78 23.93
CA GLU A 277 -32.12 11.13 24.15
C GLU A 277 -32.09 11.54 25.63
N ALA A 278 -30.95 11.28 26.28
CA ALA A 278 -30.85 11.32 27.73
C ALA A 278 -30.62 12.72 28.30
N LEU A 279 -29.96 13.61 27.57
CA LEU A 279 -29.54 14.91 28.11
C LEU A 279 -29.78 16.08 27.14
N SER A 280 -30.42 17.14 27.62
CA SER A 280 -30.49 18.42 26.91
C SER A 280 -29.27 19.28 27.26
N LEU A 281 -28.20 19.23 26.46
CA LEU A 281 -26.97 19.98 26.75
C LEU A 281 -26.87 21.27 25.92
N SER A 282 -26.55 22.39 26.56
CA SER A 282 -26.35 23.69 25.92
C SER A 282 -25.05 23.69 25.10
N VAL A 283 -25.18 23.33 23.82
CA VAL A 283 -24.08 23.29 22.83
C VAL A 283 -24.44 24.12 21.60
N GLY A 284 -23.43 24.69 20.93
CA GLY A 284 -23.64 25.56 19.77
C GLY A 284 -23.97 24.80 18.48
N GLU A 285 -24.47 25.49 17.46
CA GLU A 285 -24.81 24.89 16.14
C GLU A 285 -23.63 24.14 15.49
N LYS A 286 -22.40 24.64 15.70
CA LYS A 286 -21.18 23.97 15.21
C LYS A 286 -21.03 22.55 15.74
N PHE A 287 -21.50 22.26 16.96
CA PHE A 287 -21.49 20.89 17.50
C PHE A 287 -22.41 19.99 16.68
N TRP A 288 -23.65 20.40 16.46
CA TRP A 288 -24.62 19.63 15.68
C TRP A 288 -24.19 19.42 14.23
N MET A 289 -23.49 20.39 13.63
CA MET A 289 -22.92 20.26 12.28
C MET A 289 -21.79 19.21 12.18
N MET A 290 -21.19 18.79 13.30
CA MET A 290 -20.19 17.71 13.30
C MET A 290 -20.81 16.31 13.28
N SER A 291 -22.13 16.20 13.48
CA SER A 291 -22.85 14.93 13.37
C SER A 291 -23.10 14.55 11.90
N SER A 292 -23.21 13.25 11.62
CA SER A 292 -23.48 12.75 10.28
C SER A 292 -24.86 13.22 9.79
N PRO A 293 -24.99 13.70 8.53
CA PRO A 293 -26.27 14.17 7.97
C PRO A 293 -27.25 13.03 7.67
N VAL A 294 -26.87 11.77 7.86
CA VAL A 294 -27.71 10.60 7.58
C VAL A 294 -28.82 10.49 8.62
N LYS A 295 -30.09 10.38 8.18
CA LYS A 295 -31.27 10.40 9.06
C LYS A 295 -31.33 9.24 10.05
N GLU A 296 -30.93 8.04 9.65
CA GLU A 296 -30.83 6.87 10.54
C GLU A 296 -29.69 5.97 10.08
N ILE A 297 -28.76 5.67 10.98
CA ILE A 297 -27.69 4.70 10.74
C ILE A 297 -28.17 3.38 11.35
N LYS A 298 -28.68 2.46 10.53
CA LYS A 298 -29.04 1.11 11.00
C LYS A 298 -27.85 0.46 11.70
N GLU A 299 -28.12 -0.44 12.65
CA GLU A 299 -27.07 -1.29 13.23
C GLU A 299 -26.18 -1.85 12.11
N SER A 300 -24.89 -1.55 12.20
CA SER A 300 -23.94 -1.86 11.15
C SER A 300 -22.72 -2.55 11.73
N VAL A 301 -22.31 -3.61 11.07
CA VAL A 301 -21.14 -4.41 11.44
C VAL A 301 -20.29 -4.51 10.19
N ARG A 302 -19.02 -4.16 10.31
CA ARG A 302 -18.01 -4.19 9.24
C ARG A 302 -16.75 -4.81 9.80
N VAL A 303 -16.78 -6.13 9.96
CA VAL A 303 -15.70 -6.92 10.56
C VAL A 303 -15.40 -8.19 9.76
N GLU A 304 -16.07 -8.37 8.62
CA GLU A 304 -15.96 -9.57 7.77
C GLU A 304 -14.55 -9.78 7.22
N HIS A 305 -13.80 -8.68 7.05
CA HIS A 305 -12.41 -8.70 6.58
C HIS A 305 -11.40 -8.91 7.72
N LEU A 306 -11.84 -8.99 8.97
CA LEU A 306 -10.94 -9.25 10.10
C LEU A 306 -10.64 -10.76 10.20
N PRO A 307 -9.45 -11.15 10.70
CA PRO A 307 -9.08 -12.55 10.85
C PRO A 307 -10.04 -13.27 11.81
N SER A 308 -10.79 -14.24 11.29
CA SER A 308 -11.80 -15.02 12.01
C SER A 308 -11.58 -16.53 11.83
N ASP A 309 -12.23 -17.34 12.66
CA ASP A 309 -12.22 -18.80 12.61
C ASP A 309 -10.81 -19.44 12.48
N LYS A 310 -10.53 -20.11 11.36
CA LYS A 310 -9.27 -20.81 11.10
C LYS A 310 -8.08 -19.86 10.97
N GLU A 311 -8.31 -18.62 10.54
CA GLU A 311 -7.26 -17.61 10.41
C GLU A 311 -6.89 -17.03 11.76
N MET A 312 -7.85 -16.92 12.68
CA MET A 312 -7.64 -16.42 14.05
C MET A 312 -6.47 -17.15 14.74
N ALA A 313 -6.41 -18.48 14.64
CA ALA A 313 -5.34 -19.30 15.23
C ALA A 313 -3.92 -18.96 14.72
N THR A 314 -3.81 -18.35 13.54
CA THR A 314 -2.50 -17.93 12.98
C THR A 314 -1.98 -16.67 13.67
N TYR A 315 -2.89 -15.81 14.13
CA TYR A 315 -2.58 -14.51 14.74
C TYR A 315 -2.56 -14.56 16.27
N LEU A 316 -3.29 -15.49 16.90
CA LEU A 316 -3.27 -15.68 18.35
C LEU A 316 -1.85 -16.02 18.83
N GLU A 317 -1.45 -15.39 19.94
CA GLU A 317 -0.18 -15.62 20.66
C GLU A 317 1.13 -15.33 19.89
N LYS A 318 1.06 -14.69 18.71
CA LYS A 318 2.24 -14.24 17.96
C LYS A 318 2.24 -12.73 17.79
N SER A 319 3.43 -12.17 17.62
CA SER A 319 3.56 -10.77 17.20
C SER A 319 2.97 -10.59 15.80
N ILE A 320 2.46 -9.39 15.54
CA ILE A 320 1.88 -9.02 14.24
C ILE A 320 2.91 -9.35 13.14
N PRO A 321 2.56 -10.16 12.13
CA PRO A 321 3.50 -10.51 11.09
C PRO A 321 3.88 -9.28 10.26
N LEU A 322 5.10 -9.27 9.73
CA LEU A 322 5.60 -8.14 8.96
C LEU A 322 4.79 -7.94 7.67
N PHE A 323 4.44 -9.04 7.01
CA PHE A 323 3.61 -9.09 5.80
C PHE A 323 2.25 -9.74 6.09
N SER A 324 1.23 -9.37 5.32
CA SER A 324 -0.07 -10.03 5.39
C SER A 324 0.06 -11.49 4.98
N HIS A 325 -0.90 -12.31 5.41
CA HIS A 325 -1.06 -13.68 4.91
C HIS A 325 -2.27 -13.68 3.99
N ALA A 326 -2.14 -14.31 2.83
CA ALA A 326 -3.29 -14.48 1.95
C ALA A 326 -4.31 -15.39 2.64
N SER A 327 -5.60 -15.09 2.52
CA SER A 327 -6.63 -15.95 3.10
C SER A 327 -6.58 -17.35 2.48
N TYR A 328 -7.10 -18.35 3.19
CA TYR A 328 -7.12 -19.72 2.64
C TYR A 328 -7.87 -19.77 1.30
N GLU A 329 -8.96 -19.01 1.18
CA GLU A 329 -9.76 -18.92 -0.04
C GLU A 329 -8.98 -18.26 -1.19
N GLN A 330 -8.34 -17.10 -0.94
CA GLN A 330 -7.48 -16.42 -1.92
C GLN A 330 -6.34 -17.31 -2.38
N PHE A 331 -5.67 -17.98 -1.44
CA PHE A 331 -4.60 -18.92 -1.74
C PHE A 331 -5.13 -20.07 -2.60
N SER A 332 -6.22 -20.72 -2.20
CA SER A 332 -6.80 -21.85 -2.91
C SER A 332 -7.22 -21.49 -4.33
N ALA A 333 -7.89 -20.35 -4.51
CA ALA A 333 -8.30 -19.83 -5.81
C ALA A 333 -7.10 -19.55 -6.72
N LEU A 334 -6.11 -18.79 -6.23
CA LEU A 334 -4.89 -18.49 -6.98
C LEU A 334 -4.14 -19.76 -7.35
N PHE A 335 -3.93 -20.66 -6.39
CA PHE A 335 -3.15 -21.87 -6.58
C PHE A 335 -3.80 -22.82 -7.60
N THR A 336 -5.12 -22.95 -7.56
CA THR A 336 -5.89 -23.73 -8.53
C THR A 336 -5.76 -23.14 -9.93
N ASN A 337 -5.93 -21.82 -10.07
CA ASN A 337 -5.77 -21.12 -11.35
C ASN A 337 -4.37 -21.29 -11.93
N LEU A 338 -3.33 -21.11 -11.11
CA LEU A 338 -1.94 -21.31 -11.54
C LEU A 338 -1.66 -22.75 -11.95
N ARG A 339 -2.26 -23.74 -11.28
CA ARG A 339 -2.07 -25.15 -11.62
C ARG A 339 -2.70 -25.53 -12.94
N GLU A 340 -3.86 -24.96 -13.28
CA GLU A 340 -4.48 -25.16 -14.60
C GLU A 340 -3.70 -24.43 -15.70
N GLU A 341 -3.31 -23.17 -15.46
CA GLU A 341 -2.55 -22.36 -16.40
C GLU A 341 -1.12 -22.86 -16.65
N SER A 342 -0.55 -23.61 -15.72
CA SER A 342 0.79 -24.21 -15.86
C SER A 342 0.81 -25.47 -16.72
N LYS A 343 -0.35 -26.04 -17.08
CA LYS A 343 -0.40 -27.26 -17.92
C LYS A 343 -0.30 -26.90 -19.40
N LEU A 344 0.46 -27.72 -20.13
CA LEU A 344 0.44 -27.71 -21.59
C LEU A 344 -0.97 -28.02 -22.08
N ASN A 345 -1.54 -27.11 -22.85
CA ASN A 345 -2.83 -27.29 -23.51
C ASN A 345 -2.78 -26.76 -24.95
N VAL A 346 -3.77 -27.16 -25.75
CA VAL A 346 -3.83 -26.83 -27.18
C VAL A 346 -3.95 -25.32 -27.39
N THR A 347 -4.78 -24.63 -26.60
CA THR A 347 -4.97 -23.18 -26.70
C THR A 347 -3.66 -22.41 -26.48
N PHE A 348 -2.90 -22.78 -25.46
CA PHE A 348 -1.58 -22.22 -25.15
C PHE A 348 -0.64 -22.35 -26.35
N MET A 349 -0.53 -23.56 -26.93
CA MET A 349 0.35 -23.82 -28.07
C MET A 349 -0.09 -23.06 -29.31
N THR A 350 -1.38 -23.06 -29.64
CA THR A 350 -1.92 -22.36 -30.81
C THR A 350 -1.66 -20.86 -30.72
N LEU A 351 -1.98 -20.23 -29.58
CA LEU A 351 -1.73 -18.81 -29.38
C LEU A 351 -0.24 -18.49 -29.43
N LEU A 352 0.62 -19.32 -28.83
CA LEU A 352 2.06 -19.09 -28.83
C LEU A 352 2.66 -19.18 -30.23
N ILE A 353 2.25 -20.15 -31.05
CA ILE A 353 2.70 -20.29 -32.44
C ILE A 353 2.24 -19.10 -33.27
N LEU A 354 0.95 -18.72 -33.18
CA LEU A 354 0.41 -17.57 -33.90
C LEU A 354 1.10 -16.26 -33.49
N ALA A 355 1.30 -16.03 -32.19
CA ALA A 355 2.05 -14.89 -31.69
C ALA A 355 3.48 -14.88 -32.23
N THR A 356 4.15 -16.04 -32.29
CA THR A 356 5.50 -16.15 -32.84
C THR A 356 5.53 -15.79 -34.31
N MET A 357 4.57 -16.27 -35.11
CA MET A 357 4.49 -15.89 -36.53
C MET A 357 4.36 -14.37 -36.69
N ILE A 358 3.45 -13.73 -35.93
CA ILE A 358 3.25 -12.28 -35.97
C ILE A 358 4.53 -11.56 -35.51
N ALA A 359 5.20 -12.03 -34.45
CA ALA A 359 6.44 -11.45 -33.95
C ALA A 359 7.56 -11.55 -34.99
N THR A 360 7.75 -12.72 -35.60
CA THR A 360 8.76 -12.94 -36.65
C THR A 360 8.52 -12.03 -37.85
N PHE A 361 7.29 -11.93 -38.35
CA PHE A 361 6.97 -10.99 -39.43
C PHE A 361 7.15 -9.53 -39.00
N GLY A 362 6.75 -9.18 -37.78
CA GLY A 362 6.96 -7.86 -37.20
C GLY A 362 8.43 -7.46 -37.14
N LEU A 363 9.32 -8.41 -36.80
CA LEU A 363 10.77 -8.21 -36.79
C LEU A 363 11.31 -8.00 -38.22
N TYR A 364 10.83 -8.74 -39.22
CA TYR A 364 11.22 -8.58 -40.62
C TYR A 364 10.80 -7.22 -41.21
N ILE A 365 9.58 -6.76 -40.91
CA ILE A 365 9.09 -5.46 -41.38
C ILE A 365 9.52 -4.29 -40.48
N ASN A 366 10.36 -4.55 -39.47
CA ASN A 366 10.87 -3.58 -38.51
C ASN A 366 9.76 -2.75 -37.81
N SER A 367 8.67 -3.41 -37.38
CA SER A 367 7.49 -2.75 -36.80
C SER A 367 7.32 -3.06 -35.32
N ALA A 368 7.71 -2.10 -34.47
CA ALA A 368 7.55 -2.20 -33.01
C ALA A 368 6.08 -2.44 -32.59
N SER A 369 5.11 -1.83 -33.27
CA SER A 369 3.69 -1.97 -32.93
C SER A 369 3.15 -3.38 -33.17
N VAL A 370 3.56 -4.03 -34.27
CA VAL A 370 3.20 -5.42 -34.58
C VAL A 370 3.86 -6.38 -33.58
N ILE A 371 5.13 -6.12 -33.24
CA ILE A 371 5.85 -6.91 -32.24
C ILE A 371 5.16 -6.82 -30.87
N ILE A 372 4.75 -5.62 -30.45
CA ILE A 372 3.98 -5.43 -29.22
C ILE A 372 2.64 -6.16 -29.31
N GLY A 373 1.93 -6.09 -30.45
CA GLY A 373 0.68 -6.84 -30.66
C GLY A 373 0.86 -8.36 -30.50
N ALA A 374 1.94 -8.92 -31.02
CA ALA A 374 2.28 -10.33 -30.85
C ALA A 374 2.55 -10.70 -29.38
N MET A 375 3.25 -9.83 -28.66
CA MET A 375 3.51 -10.01 -27.23
C MET A 375 2.20 -10.12 -26.43
N LEU A 376 1.19 -9.30 -26.72
CA LEU A 376 -0.12 -9.31 -26.03
C LEU A 376 -0.87 -10.64 -26.19
N LEU A 377 -0.64 -11.34 -27.30
CA LEU A 377 -1.31 -12.58 -27.64
C LEU A 377 -0.63 -13.81 -27.02
N ALA A 378 0.67 -13.71 -26.72
CA ALA A 378 1.48 -14.84 -26.27
C ALA A 378 1.22 -15.21 -24.79
N PRO A 379 0.79 -16.44 -24.49
CA PRO A 379 0.43 -16.86 -23.13
C PRO A 379 1.63 -17.31 -22.27
N LEU A 380 2.87 -17.04 -22.67
CA LEU A 380 4.07 -17.61 -22.02
C LEU A 380 4.22 -17.22 -20.54
N MET A 381 3.65 -16.08 -20.14
CA MET A 381 3.69 -15.60 -18.76
C MET A 381 2.89 -16.47 -17.78
N GLN A 382 1.82 -17.12 -18.24
CA GLN A 382 0.98 -17.98 -17.42
C GLN A 382 1.78 -19.11 -16.72
N PRO A 383 2.48 -20.00 -17.46
CA PRO A 383 3.28 -21.04 -16.83
C PRO A 383 4.50 -20.49 -16.09
N ILE A 384 5.05 -19.33 -16.47
CA ILE A 384 6.19 -18.71 -15.77
C ILE A 384 5.79 -18.27 -14.36
N VAL A 385 4.64 -17.60 -14.20
CA VAL A 385 4.13 -17.23 -12.88
C VAL A 385 3.83 -18.47 -12.03
N GLY A 386 3.34 -19.55 -12.67
CA GLY A 386 3.19 -20.86 -12.04
C GLY A 386 4.51 -21.46 -11.55
N VAL A 387 5.58 -21.39 -12.35
CA VAL A 387 6.95 -21.79 -11.95
C VAL A 387 7.40 -21.02 -10.71
N SER A 388 7.20 -19.70 -10.68
CA SER A 388 7.55 -18.86 -9.53
C SER A 388 6.83 -19.31 -8.25
N MET A 389 5.53 -19.57 -8.34
CA MET A 389 4.74 -20.03 -7.20
C MET A 389 5.13 -21.45 -6.75
N GLY A 390 5.35 -22.37 -7.70
CA GLY A 390 5.81 -23.72 -7.45
C GLY A 390 7.19 -23.73 -6.77
N LEU A 391 8.11 -22.89 -7.24
CA LEU A 391 9.43 -22.71 -6.65
C LEU A 391 9.35 -22.15 -5.23
N LEU A 392 8.55 -21.09 -5.04
CA LEU A 392 8.36 -20.45 -3.74
C LEU A 392 7.76 -21.40 -2.69
N ARG A 393 6.80 -22.24 -3.08
CA ARG A 393 6.14 -23.20 -2.16
C ARG A 393 6.79 -24.58 -2.12
N GLN A 394 7.83 -24.81 -2.92
CA GLN A 394 8.42 -26.14 -3.11
C GLN A 394 7.40 -27.19 -3.60
N ASP A 395 6.37 -26.75 -4.35
CA ASP A 395 5.45 -27.67 -5.01
C ASP A 395 6.09 -28.17 -6.30
N VAL A 396 6.67 -29.37 -6.22
CA VAL A 396 7.37 -30.03 -7.34
C VAL A 396 6.44 -30.25 -8.52
N THR A 397 5.15 -30.51 -8.30
CA THR A 397 4.21 -30.78 -9.38
C THR A 397 3.90 -29.51 -10.17
N LEU A 398 3.63 -28.41 -9.48
CA LEU A 398 3.39 -27.11 -10.10
C LEU A 398 4.64 -26.60 -10.82
N PHE A 399 5.80 -26.70 -10.16
CA PHE A 399 7.09 -26.31 -10.73
C PHE A 399 7.40 -27.11 -12.00
N MET A 400 7.32 -28.45 -11.96
CA MET A 400 7.60 -29.30 -13.11
C MET A 400 6.61 -29.08 -14.27
N ASN A 401 5.32 -28.94 -13.98
CA ASN A 401 4.33 -28.67 -15.02
C ASN A 401 4.58 -27.32 -15.69
N GLY A 402 4.80 -26.26 -14.90
CA GLY A 402 5.14 -24.94 -15.42
C GLY A 402 6.44 -24.95 -16.22
N SER A 403 7.52 -25.56 -15.68
CA SER A 403 8.82 -25.65 -16.37
C SER A 403 8.72 -26.44 -17.67
N LYS A 404 7.94 -27.53 -17.70
CA LYS A 404 7.69 -28.31 -18.92
C LYS A 404 6.95 -27.46 -19.96
N SER A 405 5.94 -26.70 -19.55
CA SER A 405 5.19 -25.80 -20.43
C SER A 405 6.06 -24.68 -20.99
N VAL A 406 6.89 -24.05 -20.15
CA VAL A 406 7.86 -23.05 -20.60
C VAL A 406 8.86 -23.67 -21.57
N PHE A 407 9.43 -24.83 -21.27
CA PHE A 407 10.42 -25.49 -22.11
C PHE A 407 9.85 -25.87 -23.49
N VAL A 408 8.68 -26.50 -23.53
CA VAL A 408 8.02 -26.86 -24.80
C VAL A 408 7.59 -25.61 -25.56
N GLY A 409 7.10 -24.58 -24.87
CA GLY A 409 6.79 -23.29 -25.48
C GLY A 409 8.01 -22.63 -26.09
N VAL A 410 9.15 -22.66 -25.41
CA VAL A 410 10.42 -22.12 -25.90
C VAL A 410 10.85 -22.81 -27.19
N LEU A 411 10.80 -24.15 -27.22
CA LEU A 411 11.09 -24.91 -28.43
C LEU A 411 10.13 -24.56 -29.56
N ALA A 412 8.83 -24.43 -29.28
CA ALA A 412 7.85 -24.07 -30.29
C ALA A 412 8.12 -22.69 -30.92
N VAL A 413 8.48 -21.68 -30.10
CA VAL A 413 8.85 -20.36 -30.58
C VAL A 413 10.11 -20.44 -31.46
N LEU A 414 11.17 -21.09 -30.96
CA LEU A 414 12.44 -21.24 -31.68
C LEU A 414 12.24 -21.94 -33.03
N PHE A 415 11.55 -23.08 -33.06
CA PHE A 415 11.29 -23.83 -34.30
C PHE A 415 10.39 -23.07 -35.25
N THR A 416 9.36 -22.37 -34.77
CA THR A 416 8.46 -21.59 -35.63
C THR A 416 9.21 -20.44 -36.29
N ALA A 417 9.97 -19.66 -35.50
CA ALA A 417 10.76 -18.54 -36.04
C ALA A 417 11.86 -19.04 -36.98
N MET A 418 12.60 -20.09 -36.60
CA MET A 418 13.62 -20.73 -37.45
C MET A 418 13.02 -21.20 -38.78
N PHE A 419 11.86 -21.87 -38.75
CA PHE A 419 11.20 -22.35 -39.95
C PHE A 419 10.77 -21.21 -40.87
N ILE A 420 10.20 -20.14 -40.32
CA ILE A 420 9.83 -18.94 -41.10
C ILE A 420 11.07 -18.29 -41.72
N SER A 421 12.15 -18.14 -40.95
CA SER A 421 13.40 -17.54 -41.44
C SER A 421 14.08 -18.36 -42.51
N TRP A 422 13.97 -19.69 -42.43
CA TRP A 422 14.47 -20.57 -43.46
C TRP A 422 13.63 -20.49 -44.75
N LEU A 423 12.30 -20.34 -44.63
CA LEU A 423 11.40 -20.14 -45.78
C LEU A 423 11.52 -18.75 -46.41
N VAL A 424 11.84 -17.72 -45.62
CA VAL A 424 11.95 -16.32 -46.03
C VAL A 424 13.41 -15.88 -45.86
N PRO A 425 14.27 -16.11 -46.87
CA PRO A 425 15.71 -15.84 -46.78
C PRO A 425 16.01 -14.34 -46.96
N LEU A 426 15.46 -13.52 -46.07
CA LEU A 426 15.75 -12.10 -45.95
C LEU A 426 16.81 -11.91 -44.86
N GLU A 427 18.09 -11.94 -45.21
CA GLU A 427 19.21 -11.76 -44.27
C GLU A 427 19.52 -10.29 -44.01
N GLN A 428 18.49 -9.49 -43.71
CA GLN A 428 18.66 -8.08 -43.36
C GLN A 428 18.42 -7.89 -41.87
N LEU A 429 19.47 -7.48 -41.14
CA LEU A 429 19.37 -7.13 -39.74
C LEU A 429 18.57 -5.83 -39.58
N THR A 430 17.38 -5.93 -38.98
CA THR A 430 16.53 -4.76 -38.69
C THR A 430 16.90 -4.12 -37.35
N SER A 431 16.52 -2.86 -37.14
CA SER A 431 16.81 -2.17 -35.88
C SER A 431 16.14 -2.85 -34.68
N GLU A 432 14.92 -3.39 -34.88
CA GLU A 432 14.22 -4.18 -33.87
C GLU A 432 14.97 -5.47 -33.53
N MET A 433 15.52 -6.19 -34.52
CA MET A 433 16.34 -7.37 -34.23
C MET A 433 17.61 -6.98 -33.48
N ASN A 434 18.32 -5.95 -33.96
CA ASN A 434 19.58 -5.49 -33.37
C ASN A 434 19.43 -5.07 -31.90
N GLY A 435 18.32 -4.40 -31.56
CA GLY A 435 18.01 -4.01 -30.18
C GLY A 435 17.89 -5.19 -29.19
N ARG A 436 17.78 -6.43 -29.68
CA ARG A 436 17.67 -7.65 -28.88
C ARG A 436 18.97 -8.46 -28.82
N LEU A 437 20.01 -8.03 -29.52
CA LEU A 437 21.34 -8.67 -29.55
C LEU A 437 22.32 -8.10 -28.53
N SER A 438 21.92 -7.04 -27.83
CA SER A 438 22.74 -6.32 -26.86
C SER A 438 22.07 -6.33 -25.49
N PRO A 439 22.09 -7.46 -24.74
CA PRO A 439 21.42 -7.56 -23.46
C PRO A 439 22.04 -6.59 -22.44
N THR A 440 21.19 -5.87 -21.71
CA THR A 440 21.62 -4.90 -20.70
C THR A 440 21.06 -5.22 -19.30
N ILE A 441 21.63 -4.58 -18.28
CA ILE A 441 21.07 -4.62 -16.91
C ILE A 441 19.68 -3.98 -16.88
N LEU A 442 19.39 -3.02 -17.76
CA LEU A 442 18.08 -2.36 -17.83
C LEU A 442 16.99 -3.35 -18.25
N ASP A 443 17.28 -4.25 -19.19
CA ASP A 443 16.34 -5.30 -19.60
C ASP A 443 15.95 -6.21 -18.42
N MET A 444 16.94 -6.57 -17.59
CA MET A 444 16.70 -7.34 -16.38
C MET A 444 15.84 -6.58 -15.36
N LEU A 445 16.04 -5.27 -15.21
CA LEU A 445 15.19 -4.43 -14.34
C LEU A 445 13.75 -4.37 -14.85
N VAL A 446 13.55 -4.24 -16.16
CA VAL A 446 12.22 -4.31 -16.79
C VAL A 446 11.58 -5.67 -16.49
N ALA A 447 12.32 -6.76 -16.65
CA ALA A 447 11.84 -8.11 -16.34
C ALA A 447 11.46 -8.28 -14.86
N ILE A 448 12.23 -7.73 -13.93
CA ILE A 448 11.90 -7.73 -12.50
C ILE A 448 10.58 -6.99 -12.25
N VAL A 449 10.41 -5.79 -12.81
CA VAL A 449 9.17 -5.00 -12.67
C VAL A 449 7.98 -5.75 -13.30
N SER A 450 8.16 -6.37 -14.46
CA SER A 450 7.13 -7.21 -15.10
C SER A 450 6.76 -8.42 -14.23
N GLY A 451 7.73 -9.06 -13.56
CA GLY A 451 7.47 -10.15 -12.63
C GLY A 451 6.65 -9.72 -11.41
N ILE A 452 6.97 -8.55 -10.83
CA ILE A 452 6.18 -7.96 -9.74
C ILE A 452 4.75 -7.68 -10.22
N ALA A 453 4.60 -7.03 -11.38
CA ALA A 453 3.30 -6.69 -11.94
C ALA A 453 2.46 -7.93 -12.22
N ALA A 454 3.05 -8.99 -12.79
CA ALA A 454 2.38 -10.24 -13.11
C ALA A 454 1.89 -10.96 -11.84
N ALA A 455 2.75 -11.09 -10.82
CA ALA A 455 2.38 -11.73 -9.55
C ALA A 455 1.30 -10.93 -8.81
N TYR A 456 1.43 -9.60 -8.77
CA TYR A 456 0.44 -8.72 -8.12
C TYR A 456 -0.92 -8.76 -8.83
N ALA A 457 -0.93 -8.65 -10.17
CA ALA A 457 -2.15 -8.72 -10.96
C ALA A 457 -2.85 -10.06 -10.79
N LYS A 458 -2.10 -11.17 -10.76
CA LYS A 458 -2.66 -12.52 -10.57
C LYS A 458 -3.21 -12.73 -9.16
N SER A 459 -2.61 -12.09 -8.16
CA SER A 459 -3.01 -12.20 -6.76
C SER A 459 -4.28 -11.42 -6.41
N ASN A 460 -4.74 -10.51 -7.28
CA ASN A 460 -5.84 -9.60 -6.98
C ASN A 460 -6.93 -9.68 -8.05
N GLU A 461 -8.02 -10.40 -7.74
CA GLU A 461 -9.14 -10.65 -8.66
C GLU A 461 -9.74 -9.38 -9.28
N LYS A 462 -9.71 -8.26 -8.55
CA LYS A 462 -10.22 -6.96 -9.04
C LYS A 462 -9.37 -6.35 -10.16
N ILE A 463 -8.12 -6.77 -10.30
CA ILE A 463 -7.13 -6.20 -11.22
C ILE A 463 -6.94 -7.06 -12.48
N VAL A 464 -7.24 -8.37 -12.38
CA VAL A 464 -7.08 -9.36 -13.46
C VAL A 464 -7.76 -8.91 -14.76
N GLY A 465 -8.87 -8.16 -14.69
CA GLY A 465 -9.61 -7.70 -15.87
C GLY A 465 -9.05 -6.46 -16.60
N SER A 466 -8.25 -5.61 -15.95
CA SER A 466 -7.89 -4.28 -16.50
C SER A 466 -6.41 -4.09 -16.86
N LEU A 467 -5.48 -4.87 -16.30
CA LEU A 467 -4.03 -4.70 -16.50
C LEU A 467 -3.36 -5.85 -17.29
N ALA A 468 -4.06 -6.98 -17.47
CA ALA A 468 -3.43 -8.25 -17.85
C ALA A 468 -2.88 -8.30 -19.28
N GLY A 469 -3.43 -7.51 -20.21
CA GLY A 469 -2.97 -7.51 -21.61
C GLY A 469 -1.62 -6.82 -21.77
N VAL A 470 -1.52 -5.54 -21.40
CA VAL A 470 -0.44 -4.65 -21.85
C VAL A 470 0.81 -4.70 -20.96
N ALA A 471 0.68 -4.83 -19.65
CA ALA A 471 1.82 -4.75 -18.72
C ALA A 471 2.63 -6.07 -18.60
N ILE A 472 2.02 -7.21 -18.95
CA ILE A 472 2.56 -8.56 -18.71
C ILE A 472 3.39 -9.06 -19.90
N ALA A 473 3.20 -8.49 -21.08
CA ALA A 473 3.60 -9.06 -22.37
C ALA A 473 5.08 -8.81 -22.78
N VAL A 474 5.78 -7.88 -22.12
CA VAL A 474 6.77 -7.02 -22.80
C VAL A 474 8.14 -7.66 -23.13
N ALA A 475 8.51 -8.84 -22.63
CA ALA A 475 9.95 -9.15 -22.56
C ALA A 475 10.44 -10.52 -23.09
N LEU A 476 9.57 -11.42 -23.55
CA LEU A 476 9.96 -12.83 -23.74
C LEU A 476 9.91 -13.34 -25.18
N VAL A 477 8.79 -13.18 -25.88
CA VAL A 477 8.64 -13.78 -27.22
C VAL A 477 9.59 -13.15 -28.24
N PRO A 478 9.78 -11.82 -28.31
CA PRO A 478 10.60 -11.25 -29.38
C PRO A 478 12.10 -11.58 -29.28
N PRO A 479 12.78 -11.53 -28.11
CA PRO A 479 14.14 -12.05 -27.99
C PRO A 479 14.25 -13.51 -28.43
N LEU A 480 13.25 -14.33 -28.07
CA LEU A 480 13.25 -15.74 -28.45
C LEU A 480 12.98 -15.97 -29.95
N ALA A 481 12.14 -15.13 -30.56
CA ALA A 481 11.93 -15.13 -32.01
C ALA A 481 13.20 -14.71 -32.75
N VAL A 482 13.90 -13.65 -32.30
CA VAL A 482 15.22 -13.23 -32.84
C VAL A 482 16.25 -14.36 -32.70
N SER A 483 16.24 -15.07 -31.57
CA SER A 483 17.09 -16.25 -31.38
C SER A 483 16.78 -17.34 -32.41
N GLY A 484 15.50 -17.64 -32.65
CA GLY A 484 15.07 -18.58 -33.69
C GLY A 484 15.41 -18.12 -35.12
N ILE A 485 15.32 -16.82 -35.41
CA ILE A 485 15.77 -16.23 -36.69
C ILE A 485 17.28 -16.46 -36.86
N GLY A 486 18.08 -16.23 -35.82
CA GLY A 486 19.52 -16.51 -35.83
C GLY A 486 19.85 -17.97 -36.12
N LEU A 487 19.08 -18.93 -35.57
CA LEU A 487 19.21 -20.34 -35.95
C LEU A 487 18.86 -20.59 -37.42
N GLY A 488 17.82 -19.92 -37.95
CA GLY A 488 17.43 -20.01 -39.35
C GLY A 488 18.48 -19.47 -40.31
N TRP A 489 19.20 -18.42 -39.92
CA TRP A 489 20.32 -17.83 -40.67
C TRP A 489 21.65 -18.54 -40.44
N GLY A 490 21.75 -19.44 -39.46
CA GLY A 490 23.03 -20.03 -39.04
C GLY A 490 23.95 -19.07 -38.29
N ASP A 491 23.46 -17.91 -37.85
CA ASP A 491 24.19 -16.95 -37.03
C ASP A 491 24.13 -17.34 -35.55
N TRP A 492 25.17 -18.03 -35.10
CA TRP A 492 25.32 -18.46 -33.70
C TRP A 492 25.47 -17.28 -32.71
N SER A 493 26.06 -16.17 -33.17
CA SER A 493 26.21 -14.97 -32.34
C SER A 493 24.84 -14.36 -32.08
N MET A 494 24.04 -14.18 -33.13
CA MET A 494 22.66 -13.69 -33.02
C MET A 494 21.80 -14.60 -32.14
N PHE A 495 21.87 -15.91 -32.34
CA PHE A 495 21.15 -16.91 -31.54
C PHE A 495 21.46 -16.78 -30.05
N SER A 496 22.76 -16.81 -29.69
CA SER A 496 23.21 -16.88 -28.30
C SER A 496 22.98 -15.57 -27.54
N SER A 497 23.18 -14.40 -28.18
CA SER A 497 22.90 -13.10 -27.56
C SER A 497 21.42 -12.90 -27.27
N ALA A 498 20.54 -13.19 -28.23
CA ALA A 498 19.10 -13.04 -28.05
C ALA A 498 18.54 -14.08 -27.06
N LEU A 499 19.09 -15.30 -27.05
CA LEU A 499 18.74 -16.32 -26.06
C LEU A 499 19.17 -15.92 -24.65
N LEU A 500 20.35 -15.31 -24.50
CA LEU A 500 20.82 -14.81 -23.22
C LEU A 500 19.85 -13.75 -22.66
N LEU A 501 19.40 -12.80 -23.49
CA LEU A 501 18.37 -11.82 -23.12
C LEU A 501 17.06 -12.48 -22.67
N PHE A 502 16.62 -13.53 -23.36
CA PHE A 502 15.44 -14.30 -22.93
C PHE A 502 15.66 -14.96 -21.56
N ILE A 503 16.80 -15.63 -21.35
CA ILE A 503 17.10 -16.34 -20.10
C ILE A 503 17.21 -15.35 -18.93
N THR A 504 17.89 -14.21 -19.10
CA THR A 504 18.01 -13.18 -18.06
C THR A 504 16.63 -12.63 -17.67
N ASN A 505 15.77 -12.36 -18.65
CA ASN A 505 14.41 -11.89 -18.41
C ASN A 505 13.56 -12.94 -17.69
N LEU A 506 13.60 -14.20 -18.15
CA LEU A 506 12.88 -15.31 -17.54
C LEU A 506 13.24 -15.46 -16.06
N VAL A 507 14.54 -15.49 -15.75
CA VAL A 507 15.04 -15.66 -14.39
C VAL A 507 14.71 -14.46 -13.50
N GLY A 508 14.81 -13.24 -14.04
CA GLY A 508 14.40 -12.01 -13.36
C GLY A 508 12.91 -12.03 -12.99
N ILE A 509 12.05 -12.41 -13.93
CA ILE A 509 10.59 -12.56 -13.70
C ILE A 509 10.32 -13.61 -12.62
N VAL A 510 10.97 -14.77 -12.69
CA VAL A 510 10.74 -15.86 -11.72
C VAL A 510 11.11 -15.44 -10.30
N LEU A 511 12.28 -14.82 -10.12
CA LEU A 511 12.71 -14.32 -8.81
C LEU A 511 11.74 -13.25 -8.29
N ALA A 512 11.44 -12.25 -9.13
CA ALA A 512 10.62 -11.11 -8.74
C ALA A 512 9.19 -11.55 -8.37
N ALA A 513 8.56 -12.38 -9.20
CA ALA A 513 7.23 -12.93 -8.92
C ALA A 513 7.22 -13.79 -7.65
N SER A 514 8.26 -14.60 -7.41
CA SER A 514 8.39 -15.40 -6.17
C SER A 514 8.48 -14.50 -4.94
N LEU A 515 9.27 -13.42 -5.00
CA LEU A 515 9.40 -12.47 -3.90
C LEU A 515 8.08 -11.71 -3.67
N THR A 516 7.38 -11.33 -4.74
CA THR A 516 6.07 -10.68 -4.64
C THR A 516 5.04 -11.60 -4.00
N PHE A 517 4.93 -12.87 -4.40
CA PHE A 517 4.04 -13.83 -3.75
C PHE A 517 4.37 -14.05 -2.28
N LEU A 518 5.66 -14.01 -1.90
CA LEU A 518 6.07 -14.04 -0.50
C LEU A 518 5.57 -12.80 0.26
N MET A 519 5.78 -11.60 -0.30
CA MET A 519 5.35 -10.34 0.31
C MET A 519 3.82 -10.22 0.43
N LEU A 520 3.09 -10.83 -0.50
CA LEU A 520 1.62 -10.90 -0.49
C LEU A 520 1.09 -12.05 0.39
N GLY A 521 1.95 -12.85 1.02
CA GLY A 521 1.53 -13.84 2.00
C GLY A 521 1.07 -15.18 1.46
N PHE A 522 1.38 -15.53 0.20
CA PHE A 522 0.96 -16.80 -0.41
C PHE A 522 1.85 -18.00 -0.05
N SER A 523 2.98 -17.77 0.62
CA SER A 523 3.88 -18.83 1.12
C SER A 523 4.48 -18.46 2.48
N PRO A 524 4.52 -19.39 3.45
CA PRO A 524 5.25 -19.17 4.70
C PRO A 524 6.75 -18.98 4.46
N VAL A 525 7.36 -18.01 5.15
CA VAL A 525 8.81 -17.69 5.01
C VAL A 525 9.69 -18.94 5.21
N ALA A 526 9.33 -19.84 6.14
CA ALA A 526 10.06 -21.07 6.39
C ALA A 526 10.15 -22.00 5.16
N VAL A 527 9.07 -22.07 4.38
CA VAL A 527 9.01 -22.86 3.13
C VAL A 527 9.70 -22.09 2.00
N ALA A 528 9.49 -20.78 1.93
CA ALA A 528 10.05 -19.92 0.87
C ALA A 528 11.58 -19.88 0.83
N LYS A 529 12.26 -20.06 1.97
CA LYS A 529 13.73 -19.95 2.07
C LYS A 529 14.50 -20.73 1.00
N LYS A 530 14.18 -22.01 0.79
CA LYS A 530 14.89 -22.82 -0.22
C LYS A 530 14.55 -22.39 -1.64
N GLY A 531 13.28 -22.10 -1.92
CA GLY A 531 12.84 -21.63 -3.24
C GLY A 531 13.53 -20.33 -3.66
N ILE A 532 13.57 -19.35 -2.75
CA ILE A 532 14.27 -18.09 -2.97
C ILE A 532 15.78 -18.32 -3.13
N PHE A 533 16.38 -19.18 -2.30
CA PHE A 533 17.80 -19.51 -2.43
C PHE A 533 18.13 -20.08 -3.83
N TYR A 534 17.34 -21.03 -4.34
CA TYR A 534 17.53 -21.56 -5.69
C TYR A 534 17.31 -20.50 -6.77
N ALA A 535 16.29 -19.64 -6.64
CA ALA A 535 16.06 -18.53 -7.57
C ALA A 535 17.25 -17.55 -7.59
N THR A 536 17.80 -17.20 -6.43
CA THR A 536 18.96 -16.31 -6.31
C THR A 536 20.22 -16.94 -6.91
N ILE A 537 20.45 -18.24 -6.72
CA ILE A 537 21.55 -18.95 -7.39
C ILE A 537 21.39 -18.87 -8.90
N LEU A 538 20.19 -19.12 -9.42
CA LEU A 538 19.92 -19.08 -10.84
C LEU A 538 20.20 -17.68 -11.43
N VAL A 539 19.80 -16.63 -10.73
CA VAL A 539 20.10 -15.24 -11.08
C VAL A 539 21.61 -15.00 -11.09
N ALA A 540 22.34 -15.46 -10.07
CA ALA A 540 23.79 -15.33 -10.00
C ALA A 540 24.50 -16.03 -11.17
N ILE A 541 24.06 -17.24 -11.54
CA ILE A 541 24.59 -18.00 -12.68
C ILE A 541 24.39 -17.21 -13.99
N VAL A 542 23.18 -16.69 -14.20
CA VAL A 542 22.84 -15.95 -15.43
C VAL A 542 23.45 -14.54 -15.47
N SER A 543 23.78 -13.96 -14.32
CA SER A 543 24.45 -12.65 -14.24
C SER A 543 25.87 -12.70 -14.79
N VAL A 544 26.56 -13.84 -14.71
CA VAL A 544 27.94 -13.99 -15.21
C VAL A 544 28.04 -13.81 -16.74
N PRO A 545 27.32 -14.58 -17.59
CA PRO A 545 27.36 -14.39 -19.04
C PRO A 545 26.79 -13.03 -19.45
N LEU A 546 25.80 -12.49 -18.74
CA LEU A 546 25.30 -11.14 -18.96
C LEU A 546 26.39 -10.09 -18.74
N PHE A 547 27.16 -10.21 -17.65
CA PHE A 547 28.28 -9.32 -17.38
C PHE A 547 29.36 -9.41 -18.46
N LEU A 548 29.71 -10.62 -18.90
CA LEU A 548 30.67 -10.81 -20.00
C LEU A 548 30.17 -10.17 -21.30
N SER A 549 28.91 -10.40 -21.66
CA SER A 549 28.28 -9.78 -22.84
C SER A 549 28.28 -8.25 -22.76
N PHE A 550 27.98 -7.70 -21.58
CA PHE A 550 28.01 -6.27 -21.34
C PHE A 550 29.43 -5.68 -21.48
N THR A 551 30.45 -6.37 -20.96
CA THR A 551 31.85 -5.91 -21.13
C THR A 551 32.29 -5.91 -22.59
N LYS A 552 31.86 -6.91 -23.38
CA LYS A 552 32.13 -6.97 -24.82
C LYS A 552 31.46 -5.83 -25.57
N MET A 553 30.16 -5.62 -25.33
CA MET A 553 29.40 -4.51 -25.93
C MET A 553 30.02 -3.15 -25.59
N LYS A 554 30.37 -2.92 -24.32
CA LYS A 554 31.01 -1.67 -23.89
C LYS A 554 32.31 -1.44 -24.64
N HIS A 555 33.13 -2.49 -24.79
CA HIS A 555 34.38 -2.39 -25.54
C HIS A 555 34.15 -2.03 -27.01
N GLU A 556 33.14 -2.63 -27.66
CA GLU A 556 32.77 -2.29 -29.04
C GLU A 556 32.29 -0.83 -29.17
N ILE A 557 31.47 -0.34 -28.23
CA ILE A 557 31.01 1.06 -28.20
C ILE A 557 32.17 2.02 -27.95
N ASP A 558 33.06 1.72 -27.00
CA ASP A 558 34.23 2.55 -26.69
C ASP A 558 35.15 2.68 -27.92
N ILE A 559 35.41 1.58 -28.65
CA ILE A 559 36.17 1.61 -29.90
C ILE A 559 35.43 2.41 -30.97
N GLN A 560 34.12 2.21 -31.14
CA GLN A 560 33.34 2.94 -32.13
C GLN A 560 33.37 4.45 -31.88
N GLN A 561 33.29 4.88 -30.61
CA GLN A 561 33.39 6.28 -30.23
C GLN A 561 34.79 6.85 -30.47
N GLN A 562 35.86 6.11 -30.11
CA GLN A 562 37.24 6.49 -30.42
C GLN A 562 37.45 6.66 -31.93
N LEU A 563 36.92 5.75 -32.73
CA LEU A 563 37.01 5.81 -34.19
C LEU A 563 36.14 6.93 -34.79
N LEU A 564 35.00 7.30 -34.18
CA LEU A 564 34.20 8.45 -34.60
C LEU A 564 34.90 9.78 -34.31
N GLU A 565 35.67 9.85 -33.21
CA GLU A 565 36.49 11.00 -32.86
C GLU A 565 37.84 11.02 -33.60
N PHE A 566 38.21 9.92 -34.26
CA PHE A 566 39.44 9.78 -35.02
C PHE A 566 39.50 10.80 -36.17
N LYS A 567 40.48 11.71 -36.05
CA LYS A 567 40.87 12.66 -37.09
C LYS A 567 42.37 12.59 -37.28
N THR A 568 42.81 12.39 -38.51
CA THR A 568 44.23 12.34 -38.83
C THR A 568 44.53 13.13 -40.09
N THR A 569 45.76 13.62 -40.20
CA THR A 569 46.27 14.29 -41.40
C THR A 569 47.40 13.46 -41.97
N ILE A 570 47.20 12.87 -43.14
CA ILE A 570 48.22 12.09 -43.86
C ILE A 570 48.62 12.87 -45.11
N SER A 571 49.91 13.21 -45.24
CA SER A 571 50.46 13.90 -46.41
C SER A 571 49.66 15.15 -46.84
N THR A 572 49.23 15.97 -45.86
CA THR A 572 48.38 17.18 -46.00
C THR A 572 46.88 16.96 -46.25
N LYS A 573 46.41 15.71 -46.33
CA LYS A 573 44.99 15.36 -46.51
C LYS A 573 44.32 15.11 -45.16
N ASN A 574 43.19 15.77 -44.92
CA ASN A 574 42.42 15.58 -43.69
C ASN A 574 41.48 14.38 -43.85
N ILE A 575 41.54 13.47 -42.88
CA ILE A 575 40.79 12.22 -42.89
C ILE A 575 39.98 12.10 -41.61
N TYR A 576 38.71 11.75 -41.75
CA TYR A 576 37.84 11.39 -40.64
C TYR A 576 36.93 10.22 -41.02
N LEU A 577 36.40 9.52 -40.02
CA LEU A 577 35.58 8.32 -40.21
C LEU A 577 34.10 8.60 -39.97
N LYS A 578 33.23 7.94 -40.75
CA LYS A 578 31.77 7.93 -40.59
C LYS A 578 31.24 6.49 -40.72
N ASN A 579 30.00 6.27 -40.29
CA ASN A 579 29.27 5.00 -40.42
C ASN A 579 30.13 3.79 -40.00
N ILE A 580 30.64 3.83 -38.78
CA ILE A 580 31.54 2.81 -38.24
C ILE A 580 30.70 1.70 -37.64
N ASP A 581 30.83 0.50 -38.19
CA ASP A 581 30.21 -0.73 -37.71
C ASP A 581 31.31 -1.74 -37.35
N ILE A 582 31.23 -2.32 -36.16
CA ILE A 582 32.23 -3.25 -35.64
C ILE A 582 31.57 -4.60 -35.47
N GLN A 583 32.06 -5.59 -36.21
CA GLN A 583 31.59 -6.97 -36.13
C GLN A 583 32.77 -7.87 -35.75
N GLY A 584 32.93 -8.13 -34.45
CA GLY A 584 34.03 -8.94 -33.94
C GLY A 584 35.40 -8.28 -34.19
N LYS A 585 36.19 -8.84 -35.11
CA LYS A 585 37.53 -8.30 -35.47
C LYS A 585 37.52 -7.54 -36.80
N GLU A 586 36.34 -7.32 -37.38
CA GLU A 586 36.17 -6.57 -38.61
C GLU A 586 35.59 -5.19 -38.29
N VAL A 587 36.27 -4.14 -38.75
CA VAL A 587 35.82 -2.76 -38.68
C VAL A 587 35.41 -2.34 -40.08
N ARG A 588 34.13 -2.04 -40.26
CA ARG A 588 33.57 -1.45 -41.48
C ARG A 588 33.39 0.03 -41.24
N CYS A 589 33.98 0.89 -42.08
CA CYS A 589 33.80 2.33 -41.94
C CYS A 589 33.87 3.07 -43.29
N GLU A 590 33.25 4.25 -43.31
CA GLU A 590 33.41 5.20 -44.41
C GLU A 590 34.54 6.17 -44.08
N VAL A 591 35.54 6.21 -44.96
CA VAL A 591 36.67 7.12 -44.87
C VAL A 591 36.34 8.35 -45.70
N VAL A 592 36.23 9.51 -45.06
CA VAL A 592 36.10 10.79 -45.77
C VAL A 592 37.46 11.47 -45.80
N SER A 593 37.94 11.79 -47.01
CA SER A 593 39.25 12.39 -47.25
C SER A 593 39.10 13.64 -48.13
N SER A 594 39.95 14.64 -47.91
CA SER A 594 39.99 15.85 -48.75
C SER A 594 40.51 15.59 -50.18
N ASP A 595 41.17 14.45 -50.44
CA ASP A 595 41.66 14.07 -51.78
C ASP A 595 41.89 12.53 -51.87
N ILE A 596 42.11 12.01 -53.08
CA ILE A 596 42.33 10.58 -53.38
C ILE A 596 43.59 10.07 -52.68
N LEU A 597 43.45 8.98 -51.92
CA LEU A 597 44.55 8.35 -51.18
C LEU A 597 45.32 7.35 -52.05
N SER A 598 46.66 7.45 -52.03
CA SER A 598 47.57 6.51 -52.67
C SER A 598 47.62 5.15 -51.93
N ASN A 599 48.21 4.13 -52.55
CA ASN A 599 48.33 2.81 -51.92
C ASN A 599 49.23 2.82 -50.66
N GLU A 600 50.19 3.74 -50.57
CA GLU A 600 51.03 3.89 -49.39
C GLU A 600 50.27 4.62 -48.27
N GLU A 601 49.54 5.70 -48.61
CA GLU A 601 48.69 6.45 -47.67
C GLU A 601 47.56 5.57 -47.10
N LYS A 602 47.00 4.66 -47.90
CA LYS A 602 46.01 3.66 -47.43
C LYS A 602 46.60 2.67 -46.44
N LYS A 603 47.87 2.26 -46.61
CA LYS A 603 48.55 1.38 -45.64
C LYS A 603 48.83 2.12 -44.33
N GLU A 604 49.22 3.39 -44.43
CA GLU A 604 49.44 4.25 -43.26
C GLU A 604 48.13 4.50 -42.50
N LEU A 605 47.03 4.80 -43.20
CA LEU A 605 45.70 4.92 -42.60
C LEU A 605 45.28 3.63 -41.88
N LYS A 606 45.48 2.46 -42.52
CA LYS A 606 45.20 1.16 -41.90
C LYS A 606 46.02 0.96 -40.61
N ALA A 607 47.30 1.35 -40.62
CA ALA A 607 48.16 1.25 -39.45
C ALA A 607 47.71 2.19 -38.32
N SER A 608 47.31 3.43 -38.65
CA SER A 608 46.79 4.40 -37.70
C SER A 608 45.47 3.95 -37.07
N ILE A 609 44.52 3.45 -37.86
CA ILE A 609 43.26 2.88 -37.34
C ILE A 609 43.54 1.65 -36.47
N SER A 610 44.43 0.74 -36.90
CA SER A 610 44.78 -0.45 -36.10
C SER A 610 45.48 -0.09 -34.78
N LYS A 611 46.24 1.02 -34.75
CA LYS A 611 46.89 1.53 -33.55
C LYS A 611 45.87 2.11 -32.57
N GLU A 612 44.86 2.83 -33.08
CA GLU A 612 43.78 3.40 -32.27
C GLU A 612 42.89 2.32 -31.65
N VAL A 613 42.58 1.27 -32.41
CA VAL A 613 41.80 0.11 -31.93
C VAL A 613 42.60 -0.75 -30.92
N GLY A 614 43.93 -0.65 -30.90
CA GLY A 614 44.79 -1.38 -29.97
C GLY A 614 44.97 -2.88 -30.27
N GLU A 615 44.33 -3.40 -31.33
CA GLU A 615 44.42 -4.80 -31.76
C GLU A 615 44.52 -4.95 -33.29
N LYS A 616 44.97 -6.11 -33.77
CA LYS A 616 44.98 -6.43 -35.20
C LYS A 616 43.55 -6.68 -35.70
N VAL A 617 42.97 -5.69 -36.34
CA VAL A 617 41.64 -5.76 -36.96
C VAL A 617 41.69 -5.82 -38.49
N SER A 618 40.73 -6.53 -39.07
CA SER A 618 40.43 -6.43 -40.50
C SER A 618 39.64 -5.15 -40.73
N ILE A 619 40.07 -4.31 -41.67
CA ILE A 619 39.46 -3.00 -41.92
C ILE A 619 38.91 -3.01 -43.34
N LEU A 620 37.60 -2.88 -43.46
CA LEU A 620 36.88 -2.71 -44.73
C LEU A 620 36.41 -1.27 -44.82
N VAL A 621 36.82 -0.57 -45.88
CA VAL A 621 36.57 0.87 -46.02
C VAL A 621 35.94 1.21 -47.34
N SER A 622 34.95 2.11 -47.31
CA SER A 622 34.46 2.84 -48.48
C SER A 622 35.03 4.26 -48.44
N PHE A 623 35.56 4.75 -49.56
CA PHE A 623 36.19 6.07 -49.62
C PHE A 623 35.23 7.10 -50.22
N TRP A 624 35.10 8.24 -49.54
CA TRP A 624 34.39 9.43 -49.99
C TRP A 624 35.37 10.60 -50.08
N TYR A 625 35.30 11.35 -51.18
CA TYR A 625 36.19 12.50 -51.42
C TYR A 625 35.37 13.78 -51.50
N GLU A 626 35.86 14.85 -50.89
CA GLU A 626 35.30 16.20 -51.07
C GLU A 626 35.65 16.68 -52.49
N LEU A 627 34.63 17.15 -53.24
CA LEU A 627 34.75 17.61 -54.63
C LEU A 627 35.05 19.09 -54.75
#